data_AF-A0A6A6KB46-F1
#
_entry.id   AF-A0A6A6KB46-F1
#
_cell.length_a   1.000
_cell.length_b   1.000
_cell.length_c   1.000
_cell.angle_alpha   90.00
_cell.angle_beta   90.00
_cell.angle_gamma   90.00
#
_symmetry.space_group_name_H-M   'P 1'
#
loop_
_entity.id
_entity.type
_entity.pdbx_description
1 polymer ?
#
loop_
_entity_poly.entity_id
_entity_poly.type
_entity_poly.pdbx_seq_one_letter_code
_entity_poly.pdbx_strand_id
1 'polypeptide(L)'
;MALRSVTIRKGQSWSNENWDEGIHNETFDDSHANVTITNYTSSPFGDARSLETEGASMPDALDIYMKLPHKHYNTGWVLSQVGKAYFELVDYLESASFFSLARQASPYSLEGSDIYSTVLYHLKEDMKLSYLAQELISTDRLAPQSWCAMGNCYSLQKDHETALKSFQRAVQLNSRFAYAHTLCGHEYVALEDFENGIKSYLSALRIDARHYNSWYGLGMLYLRQEKFEFSELHFRMAFQINPHSSVIMSYLGTALHALKKNEEALEMMERAILADKKNPLPLYQKANILVSLESFDEALEVLEELKEYALVKAVYML
;
A
#
# COMPACT_ATOMS: atom_id res chain seq x y z
N MET A 1 45.41 28.35 -24.61
CA MET A 1 44.25 27.43 -24.73
C MET A 1 44.59 26.17 -23.94
N ALA A 2 44.09 26.06 -22.71
CA ALA A 2 44.37 24.93 -21.82
C ALA A 2 43.26 23.88 -21.98
N LEU A 3 43.64 22.68 -22.45
CA LEU A 3 42.79 21.50 -22.50
C LEU A 3 42.66 20.93 -21.08
N ARG A 4 41.44 20.91 -20.53
CA ARG A 4 41.12 20.17 -19.31
C ARG A 4 40.60 18.78 -19.69
N SER A 5 41.37 17.77 -19.32
CA SER A 5 40.97 16.36 -19.31
C SER A 5 39.90 16.14 -18.23
N VAL A 6 38.73 15.64 -18.61
CA VAL A 6 37.70 15.17 -17.68
C VAL A 6 37.80 13.65 -17.59
N THR A 7 38.26 13.18 -16.43
CA THR A 7 38.27 11.77 -16.02
C THR A 7 36.84 11.29 -15.80
N ILE A 8 36.37 10.35 -16.63
CA ILE A 8 35.11 9.63 -16.42
C ILE A 8 35.34 8.59 -15.32
N ARG A 9 34.85 8.86 -14.10
CA ARG A 9 34.69 7.81 -13.09
C ARG A 9 33.41 7.04 -13.40
N LYS A 10 33.57 5.75 -13.72
CA LYS A 10 32.48 4.77 -13.78
C LYS A 10 31.85 4.65 -12.38
N GLY A 11 30.65 5.21 -12.22
CA GLY A 11 29.77 4.89 -11.08
C GLY A 11 29.01 3.60 -11.41
N GLN A 12 29.18 2.60 -10.56
CA GLN A 12 28.45 1.33 -10.64
C GLN A 12 26.95 1.58 -10.45
N SER A 13 26.13 1.07 -11.38
CA SER A 13 24.67 1.05 -11.25
C SER A 13 24.26 -0.06 -10.29
N TRP A 14 23.75 0.31 -9.13
CA TRP A 14 22.98 -0.59 -8.26
C TRP A 14 21.54 -0.12 -8.32
N SER A 15 20.82 -0.61 -9.32
CA SER A 15 19.41 -0.34 -9.54
C SER A 15 18.70 -1.68 -9.58
N ASN A 16 18.48 -2.29 -8.42
CA ASN A 16 17.59 -3.44 -8.24
C ASN A 16 17.36 -3.62 -6.75
N GLU A 17 16.38 -2.91 -6.19
CA GLU A 17 15.83 -3.28 -4.89
C GLU A 17 14.30 -3.23 -5.00
N ASN A 18 13.72 -4.43 -4.94
CA ASN A 18 12.30 -4.68 -4.80
C ASN A 18 11.86 -4.22 -3.41
N TRP A 19 10.61 -3.76 -3.27
CA TRP A 19 10.03 -3.27 -2.01
C TRP A 19 9.81 -4.36 -0.93
N ASP A 20 10.43 -5.53 -1.09
CA ASP A 20 10.44 -6.64 -0.15
C ASP A 20 11.88 -7.19 -0.09
N GLU A 21 12.71 -6.73 0.85
CA GLU A 21 13.78 -7.48 1.54
C GLU A 21 14.75 -6.54 2.30
N GLY A 22 15.01 -6.87 3.57
CA GLY A 22 16.40 -6.90 4.09
C GLY A 22 16.98 -5.66 4.77
N ILE A 23 16.83 -5.64 6.09
CA ILE A 23 17.61 -4.91 7.11
C ILE A 23 19.12 -5.03 6.89
N HIS A 24 19.86 -3.93 7.03
CA HIS A 24 21.27 -3.95 7.45
C HIS A 24 21.60 -2.85 8.46
N ASN A 25 22.02 -3.30 9.65
CA ASN A 25 22.50 -2.52 10.80
C ASN A 25 23.76 -1.70 10.49
N GLU A 26 23.77 -0.43 10.87
CA GLU A 26 24.94 0.20 11.49
C GLU A 26 24.48 1.16 12.61
N THR A 27 25.03 0.94 13.79
CA THR A 27 24.79 1.66 15.05
C THR A 27 25.23 3.12 14.99
N PHE A 28 24.41 4.09 15.43
CA PHE A 28 24.93 5.29 16.11
C PHE A 28 23.88 6.10 16.90
N ASP A 29 24.16 6.19 18.20
CA ASP A 29 23.89 7.19 19.25
C ASP A 29 22.68 8.15 19.22
N ASP A 30 21.93 8.10 20.32
CA ASP A 30 20.81 8.94 20.71
C ASP A 30 21.23 10.40 20.98
N SER A 31 20.41 11.36 20.54
CA SER A 31 20.03 12.46 21.42
C SER A 31 18.81 13.26 20.91
N HIS A 32 17.79 13.27 21.76
CA HIS A 32 16.75 14.30 21.92
C HIS A 32 15.73 14.53 20.79
N ALA A 33 14.47 14.15 21.08
CA ALA A 33 13.36 15.11 21.12
C ALA A 33 12.15 14.54 21.88
N ASN A 34 11.94 15.05 23.09
CA ASN A 34 10.70 14.94 23.83
C ASN A 34 9.57 15.66 23.07
N VAL A 35 8.46 14.98 22.79
CA VAL A 35 7.18 15.65 22.56
C VAL A 35 6.10 14.98 23.40
N THR A 36 5.56 15.80 24.28
CA THR A 36 4.59 15.54 25.33
C THR A 36 3.24 15.11 24.75
N ILE A 37 2.74 13.95 25.18
CA ILE A 37 1.38 13.47 24.92
C ILE A 37 0.43 14.21 25.87
N THR A 38 -0.52 14.99 25.32
CA THR A 38 -1.63 15.55 26.11
C THR A 38 -2.90 14.75 25.88
N ASN A 39 -3.36 14.13 26.97
CA ASN A 39 -4.65 13.49 27.12
C ASN A 39 -5.80 14.52 27.01
N TYR A 40 -6.87 14.18 26.30
CA TYR A 40 -8.17 14.82 26.50
C TYR A 40 -9.28 13.77 26.60
N THR A 41 -9.85 13.69 27.79
CA THR A 41 -11.04 12.92 28.17
C THR A 41 -12.33 13.76 28.00
N SER A 42 -13.30 13.16 27.31
CA SER A 42 -14.77 13.17 27.51
C SER A 42 -15.53 14.47 27.82
N SER A 43 -16.59 14.76 27.06
CA SER A 43 -18.03 14.61 27.44
C SER A 43 -18.97 15.23 26.35
N PRO A 44 -20.32 15.17 26.42
CA PRO A 44 -21.15 14.13 25.80
C PRO A 44 -22.27 14.71 24.89
N PHE A 45 -22.77 14.00 23.87
CA PHE A 45 -24.16 14.22 23.39
C PHE A 45 -24.64 13.04 22.51
N GLY A 46 -25.46 12.18 23.13
CA GLY A 46 -26.74 11.65 22.65
C GLY A 46 -26.88 11.09 21.24
N ASP A 47 -26.77 9.76 21.16
CA ASP A 47 -27.65 8.81 20.48
C ASP A 47 -28.53 9.28 19.30
N ALA A 48 -28.12 8.85 18.11
CA ALA A 48 -29.05 8.45 17.06
C ALA A 48 -28.52 7.21 16.33
N ARG A 49 -28.94 6.05 16.83
CA ARG A 49 -29.01 4.74 16.16
C ARG A 49 -27.67 4.11 15.74
N SER A 50 -27.16 3.33 16.69
CA SER A 50 -26.74 1.94 16.50
C SER A 50 -27.33 1.26 15.24
N LEU A 51 -26.60 1.39 14.14
CA LEU A 51 -26.45 0.33 13.17
C LEU A 51 -25.01 -0.14 13.34
N GLU A 52 -24.83 -1.07 14.27
CA GLU A 52 -23.78 -2.08 14.14
C GLU A 52 -23.99 -2.69 12.76
N THR A 53 -23.32 -2.09 11.77
CA THR A 53 -23.20 -2.68 10.45
C THR A 53 -22.24 -3.83 10.68
N GLU A 54 -22.82 -5.02 10.85
CA GLU A 54 -22.17 -6.28 10.53
C GLU A 54 -21.28 -6.02 9.32
N GLY A 55 -19.97 -5.99 9.55
CA GLY A 55 -18.98 -5.70 8.54
C GLY A 55 -19.05 -6.79 7.50
N ALA A 56 -19.82 -6.55 6.44
CA ALA A 56 -19.79 -7.39 5.25
C ALA A 56 -18.33 -7.55 4.86
N SER A 57 -17.83 -8.77 4.90
CA SER A 57 -16.48 -9.07 4.44
C SER A 57 -16.37 -8.70 2.96
N MET A 58 -15.17 -8.37 2.45
CA MET A 58 -15.01 -8.08 1.02
C MET A 58 -15.63 -9.16 0.10
N PRO A 59 -15.53 -10.46 0.41
CA PRO A 59 -16.27 -11.51 -0.30
C PRO A 59 -17.79 -11.32 -0.28
N ASP A 60 -18.38 -10.88 0.83
CA ASP A 60 -19.82 -10.61 0.93
C ASP A 60 -20.24 -9.42 0.04
N ALA A 61 -19.37 -8.40 -0.09
CA ALA A 61 -19.63 -7.26 -0.98
C ALA A 61 -19.69 -7.69 -2.45
N LEU A 62 -18.77 -8.56 -2.89
CA LEU A 62 -18.79 -9.12 -4.25
C LEU A 62 -20.05 -9.94 -4.51
N ASP A 63 -20.46 -10.78 -3.54
CA ASP A 63 -21.69 -11.57 -3.63
C ASP A 63 -22.95 -10.70 -3.73
N ILE A 64 -22.98 -9.57 -3.02
CA ILE A 64 -24.08 -8.60 -3.11
C ILE A 64 -24.14 -7.98 -4.51
N TYR A 65 -23.00 -7.56 -5.07
CA TYR A 65 -22.96 -7.00 -6.43
C TYR A 65 -23.38 -8.03 -7.48
N MET A 66 -22.97 -9.30 -7.34
CA MET A 66 -23.37 -10.37 -8.27
C MET A 66 -24.87 -10.70 -8.24
N LYS A 67 -25.56 -10.44 -7.13
CA LYS A 67 -27.02 -10.62 -7.01
C LYS A 67 -27.83 -9.52 -7.70
N LEU A 68 -27.20 -8.42 -8.12
CA LEU A 68 -27.90 -7.33 -8.80
C LEU A 68 -28.41 -7.77 -10.18
N PRO A 69 -29.54 -7.22 -10.66
CA PRO A 69 -29.99 -7.46 -12.03
C PRO A 69 -28.92 -7.03 -13.04
N HIS A 70 -28.75 -7.81 -14.11
CA HIS A 70 -27.70 -7.60 -15.12
C HIS A 70 -27.64 -6.16 -15.68
N LYS A 71 -28.78 -5.48 -15.80
CA LYS A 71 -28.85 -4.07 -16.23
C LYS A 71 -28.18 -3.09 -15.26
N HIS A 72 -28.27 -3.35 -13.96
CA HIS A 72 -27.66 -2.53 -12.92
C HIS A 72 -26.20 -2.92 -12.68
N TYR A 73 -25.88 -4.21 -12.80
CA TYR A 73 -24.51 -4.71 -12.68
C TYR A 73 -23.58 -4.11 -13.74
N ASN A 74 -24.02 -4.03 -15.00
CA ASN A 74 -23.22 -3.49 -16.10
C ASN A 74 -23.12 -1.96 -16.13
N THR A 75 -23.47 -1.27 -15.06
CA THR A 75 -23.24 0.18 -14.96
C THR A 75 -21.78 0.45 -14.61
N GLY A 76 -21.21 1.52 -15.17
CA GLY A 76 -19.81 1.87 -14.90
C GLY A 76 -19.51 2.04 -13.41
N TRP A 77 -20.46 2.54 -12.63
CA TRP A 77 -20.30 2.68 -11.18
C TRP A 77 -20.19 1.33 -10.45
N VAL A 78 -21.08 0.37 -10.72
CA VAL A 78 -21.04 -0.96 -10.07
C VAL A 78 -19.76 -1.70 -10.46
N LEU A 79 -19.39 -1.66 -11.74
CA LEU A 79 -18.15 -2.26 -12.24
C LEU A 79 -16.90 -1.65 -11.56
N SER A 80 -16.88 -0.33 -11.35
CA SER A 80 -15.81 0.31 -10.57
C SER A 80 -15.79 -0.14 -9.10
N GLN A 81 -16.94 -0.35 -8.45
CA GLN A 81 -16.97 -0.86 -7.07
C GLN A 81 -16.48 -2.30 -6.98
N VAL A 82 -16.85 -3.15 -7.93
CA VAL A 82 -16.35 -4.53 -8.05
C VAL A 82 -14.84 -4.52 -8.26
N GLY A 83 -14.33 -3.65 -9.15
CA GLY A 83 -12.88 -3.46 -9.35
C GLY A 83 -12.15 -3.03 -8.07
N LYS A 84 -12.73 -2.11 -7.29
CA LYS A 84 -12.20 -1.70 -5.97
C LYS A 84 -12.18 -2.87 -4.98
N ALA A 85 -13.22 -3.71 -4.94
CA ALA A 85 -13.26 -4.88 -4.07
C ALA A 85 -12.17 -5.90 -4.42
N TYR A 86 -11.93 -6.17 -5.71
CA TYR A 86 -10.82 -7.03 -6.15
C TYR A 86 -9.44 -6.42 -5.85
N PHE A 87 -9.31 -5.09 -5.92
CA PHE A 87 -8.07 -4.40 -5.52
C PHE A 87 -7.76 -4.62 -4.03
N GLU A 88 -8.75 -4.53 -3.16
CA GLU A 88 -8.60 -4.79 -1.72
C GLU A 88 -8.29 -6.26 -1.41
N LEU A 89 -8.74 -7.19 -2.27
CA LEU A 89 -8.38 -8.61 -2.23
C LEU A 89 -7.01 -8.91 -2.88
N VAL A 90 -6.27 -7.88 -3.32
CA VAL A 90 -4.94 -8.00 -3.95
C VAL A 90 -4.98 -8.78 -5.28
N ASP A 91 -6.17 -8.96 -5.88
CA ASP A 91 -6.32 -9.54 -7.22
C ASP A 91 -6.31 -8.44 -8.28
N TYR A 92 -5.10 -7.99 -8.62
CA TYR A 92 -4.91 -6.89 -9.55
C TYR A 92 -5.34 -7.23 -10.99
N LEU A 93 -5.29 -8.50 -11.40
CA LEU A 93 -5.66 -8.93 -12.74
C LEU A 93 -7.16 -8.80 -12.97
N GLU A 94 -7.96 -9.37 -12.06
CA GLU A 94 -9.43 -9.24 -12.13
C GLU A 94 -9.85 -7.77 -11.91
N SER A 95 -9.21 -7.08 -10.97
CA SER A 95 -9.47 -5.65 -10.75
C SER A 95 -9.29 -4.82 -12.04
N ALA A 96 -8.18 -5.03 -12.76
CA ALA A 96 -7.92 -4.33 -14.02
C ALA A 96 -8.95 -4.66 -15.10
N SER A 97 -9.39 -5.92 -15.18
CA SER A 97 -10.45 -6.35 -16.09
C SER A 97 -11.76 -5.59 -15.83
N PHE A 98 -12.22 -5.56 -14.58
CA PHE A 98 -13.46 -4.85 -14.22
C PHE A 98 -13.37 -3.35 -14.41
N PHE A 99 -12.23 -2.72 -14.11
CA PHE A 99 -12.04 -1.30 -14.42
C PHE A 99 -12.04 -1.04 -15.93
N SER A 100 -11.45 -1.92 -16.74
CA SER A 100 -11.52 -1.79 -18.20
C SER A 100 -12.96 -1.86 -18.71
N LEU A 101 -13.78 -2.76 -18.15
CA LEU A 101 -15.21 -2.87 -18.46
C LEU A 101 -15.99 -1.63 -18.00
N ALA A 102 -15.69 -1.12 -16.79
CA ALA A 102 -16.30 0.10 -16.27
C ALA A 102 -16.10 1.29 -17.21
N ARG A 103 -14.89 1.40 -17.78
CA ARG A 103 -14.54 2.45 -18.75
C ARG A 103 -15.19 2.23 -20.11
N GLN A 104 -15.34 0.99 -20.58
CA GLN A 104 -16.13 0.72 -21.79
C GLN A 104 -17.59 1.12 -21.61
N ALA A 105 -18.17 0.86 -20.44
CA ALA A 105 -19.55 1.24 -20.11
C ALA A 105 -19.71 2.76 -19.92
N SER A 106 -18.69 3.46 -19.43
CA SER A 106 -18.73 4.90 -19.14
C SER A 106 -17.38 5.57 -19.39
N PRO A 107 -17.04 5.89 -20.66
CA PRO A 107 -15.69 6.37 -21.03
C PRO A 107 -15.25 7.67 -20.35
N TYR A 108 -16.22 8.56 -20.08
CA TYR A 108 -15.96 9.88 -19.48
C TYR A 108 -16.01 9.89 -17.94
N SER A 109 -16.26 8.73 -17.30
CA SER A 109 -16.31 8.64 -15.84
C SER A 109 -14.89 8.60 -15.27
N LEU A 110 -14.61 9.48 -14.32
CA LEU A 110 -13.34 9.54 -13.59
C LEU A 110 -13.39 8.73 -12.27
N GLU A 111 -14.55 8.19 -11.93
CA GLU A 111 -14.80 7.48 -10.67
C GLU A 111 -13.97 6.18 -10.60
N GLY A 112 -13.09 6.09 -9.59
CA GLY A 112 -12.21 4.95 -9.39
C GLY A 112 -10.99 4.88 -10.33
N SER A 113 -10.77 5.92 -11.16
CA SER A 113 -9.61 5.97 -12.06
C SER A 113 -8.28 6.11 -11.32
N ASP A 114 -8.30 6.70 -10.14
CA ASP A 114 -7.19 6.75 -9.18
C ASP A 114 -6.77 5.34 -8.75
N ILE A 115 -7.71 4.52 -8.29
CA ILE A 115 -7.44 3.13 -7.89
C ILE A 115 -7.03 2.28 -9.10
N TYR A 116 -7.70 2.44 -10.25
CA TYR A 116 -7.31 1.76 -11.47
C TYR A 116 -5.87 2.07 -11.88
N SER A 117 -5.44 3.33 -11.76
CA SER A 117 -4.06 3.70 -12.06
C SER A 117 -3.04 3.01 -11.13
N THR A 118 -3.40 2.80 -9.86
CA THR A 118 -2.58 2.06 -8.90
C THR A 118 -2.57 0.56 -9.19
N VAL A 119 -3.69 -0.01 -9.65
CA VAL A 119 -3.74 -1.41 -10.14
C VAL A 119 -2.77 -1.59 -11.31
N LEU A 120 -2.79 -0.69 -12.31
CA LEU A 120 -1.88 -0.76 -13.46
C LEU A 120 -0.41 -0.56 -13.04
N TYR A 121 -0.15 0.28 -12.04
CA TYR A 121 1.17 0.44 -11.43
C TYR A 121 1.67 -0.89 -10.83
N HIS A 122 0.84 -1.58 -10.04
CA HIS A 122 1.19 -2.89 -9.47
C HIS A 122 1.38 -3.99 -10.53
N LEU A 123 0.58 -3.97 -11.60
CA LEU A 123 0.75 -4.87 -12.75
C LEU A 123 1.95 -4.52 -13.64
N LYS A 124 2.62 -3.38 -13.39
CA LYS A 124 3.74 -2.85 -14.20
C LYS A 124 3.38 -2.65 -15.67
N GLU A 125 2.13 -2.31 -15.96
CA GLU A 125 1.65 -2.05 -17.33
C GLU A 125 1.87 -0.60 -17.76
N ASP A 126 3.13 -0.22 -17.99
CA ASP A 126 3.54 1.17 -18.30
C ASP A 126 2.79 1.78 -19.49
N MET A 127 2.62 1.02 -20.57
CA MET A 127 1.89 1.50 -21.77
C MET A 127 0.42 1.79 -21.48
N LYS A 128 -0.27 0.93 -20.73
CA LYS A 128 -1.70 1.13 -20.41
C LYS A 128 -1.88 2.27 -19.40
N LEU A 129 -0.97 2.38 -18.43
CA LEU A 129 -0.98 3.46 -17.43
C LEU A 129 -0.72 4.82 -18.08
N SER A 130 0.27 4.91 -18.97
CA SER A 130 0.55 6.11 -19.76
C SER A 130 -0.65 6.55 -20.60
N TYR A 131 -1.29 5.60 -21.29
CA TYR A 131 -2.50 5.87 -22.08
C TYR A 131 -3.66 6.37 -21.19
N LEU A 132 -3.92 5.69 -20.07
CA LEU A 132 -4.92 6.10 -19.09
C LEU A 132 -4.67 7.53 -18.60
N ALA A 133 -3.45 7.85 -18.19
CA ALA A 133 -3.11 9.16 -17.64
C ALA A 133 -3.35 10.30 -18.66
N GLN A 134 -2.95 10.11 -19.91
CA GLN A 134 -3.18 11.10 -20.97
C GLN A 134 -4.67 11.29 -21.28
N GLU A 135 -5.42 10.19 -21.34
CA GLU A 135 -6.86 10.23 -21.60
C GLU A 135 -7.62 10.96 -20.48
N LEU A 136 -7.31 10.68 -19.22
CA LEU A 136 -7.93 11.34 -18.06
C LEU A 136 -7.65 12.84 -18.04
N ILE A 137 -6.41 13.26 -18.31
CA ILE A 137 -6.07 14.69 -18.40
C ILE A 137 -6.80 15.37 -19.57
N SER A 138 -6.94 14.68 -20.70
CA SER A 138 -7.67 15.22 -21.86
C SER A 138 -9.16 15.37 -21.59
N THR A 139 -9.72 14.50 -20.73
CA THR A 139 -11.13 14.53 -20.33
C THR A 139 -11.39 15.62 -19.30
N ASP A 140 -10.63 15.62 -18.20
CA ASP A 140 -10.71 16.64 -17.17
C ASP A 140 -9.34 16.87 -16.51
N ARG A 141 -8.80 18.07 -16.72
CA ARG A 141 -7.53 18.52 -16.13
C ARG A 141 -7.67 19.04 -14.71
N LEU A 142 -8.89 19.37 -14.26
CA LEU A 142 -9.16 19.91 -12.93
C LEU A 142 -9.53 18.80 -11.93
N ALA A 143 -9.76 17.58 -12.39
CA ALA A 143 -9.98 16.43 -11.54
C ALA A 143 -8.66 15.96 -10.88
N PRO A 144 -8.65 15.73 -9.55
CA PRO A 144 -7.47 15.22 -8.85
C PRO A 144 -7.10 13.80 -9.29
N GLN A 145 -8.08 12.97 -9.68
CA GLN A 145 -7.86 11.58 -10.14
C GLN A 145 -6.95 11.53 -11.36
N SER A 146 -7.11 12.46 -12.31
CA SER A 146 -6.27 12.56 -13.52
C SER A 146 -4.80 12.80 -13.16
N TRP A 147 -4.55 13.67 -12.18
CA TRP A 147 -3.19 13.97 -11.70
C TRP A 147 -2.61 12.85 -10.86
N CYS A 148 -3.43 12.09 -10.13
CA CYS A 148 -2.98 10.85 -9.48
C CYS A 148 -2.55 9.79 -10.50
N ALA A 149 -3.33 9.58 -11.56
CA ALA A 149 -2.94 8.64 -12.63
C ALA A 149 -1.62 9.06 -13.31
N MET A 150 -1.42 10.36 -13.54
CA MET A 150 -0.17 10.90 -14.06
C MET A 150 1.00 10.71 -13.10
N GLY A 151 0.80 10.95 -11.81
CA GLY A 151 1.82 10.71 -10.78
C GLY A 151 2.23 9.24 -10.72
N ASN A 152 1.26 8.32 -10.75
CA ASN A 152 1.52 6.88 -10.79
C ASN A 152 2.31 6.46 -12.05
N CYS A 153 2.01 7.09 -13.20
CA CYS A 153 2.76 6.86 -14.44
C CYS A 153 4.24 7.24 -14.29
N TYR A 154 4.54 8.43 -13.78
CA TYR A 154 5.93 8.86 -13.57
C TYR A 154 6.64 8.07 -12.47
N SER A 155 5.92 7.70 -11.41
CA SER A 155 6.43 6.85 -10.34
C SER A 155 6.87 5.48 -10.87
N LEU A 156 6.08 4.87 -11.77
CA LEU A 156 6.44 3.61 -12.43
C LEU A 156 7.72 3.73 -13.26
N GLN A 157 7.94 4.90 -13.86
CA GLN A 157 9.15 5.24 -14.63
C GLN A 157 10.34 5.63 -13.73
N LYS A 158 10.18 5.59 -12.40
CA LYS A 158 11.17 5.98 -11.38
C LYS A 158 11.53 7.47 -11.42
N ASP A 159 10.70 8.30 -12.02
CA ASP A 159 10.82 9.76 -11.95
C ASP A 159 9.99 10.28 -10.77
N HIS A 160 10.51 10.05 -9.55
CA HIS A 160 9.83 10.37 -8.29
C HIS A 160 9.60 11.88 -8.11
N GLU A 161 10.47 12.74 -8.64
CA GLU A 161 10.30 14.19 -8.54
C GLU A 161 9.11 14.70 -9.36
N THR A 162 8.93 14.20 -10.59
CA THR A 162 7.78 14.59 -11.42
C THR A 162 6.49 13.92 -10.96
N ALA A 163 6.57 12.69 -10.43
CA ALA A 163 5.46 12.03 -9.77
C ALA A 163 4.96 12.87 -8.59
N LEU A 164 5.86 13.30 -7.70
CA LEU A 164 5.53 14.14 -6.56
C LEU A 164 4.88 15.47 -6.97
N LYS A 165 5.40 16.15 -8.00
CA LYS A 165 4.78 17.38 -8.53
C LYS A 165 3.35 17.14 -9.04
N SER A 166 3.11 15.98 -9.65
CA SER A 166 1.79 15.58 -10.13
C SER A 166 0.82 15.32 -8.98
N PHE A 167 1.25 14.60 -7.93
CA PHE A 167 0.42 14.38 -6.74
C PHE A 167 0.16 15.66 -5.95
N GLN A 168 1.16 16.53 -5.80
CA GLN A 168 0.96 17.85 -5.21
C GLN A 168 -0.06 18.67 -6.01
N ARG A 169 -0.08 18.53 -7.34
CA ARG A 169 -1.11 19.17 -8.16
C ARG A 169 -2.51 18.61 -7.88
N ALA A 170 -2.64 17.29 -7.69
CA ALA A 170 -3.90 16.68 -7.26
C ALA A 170 -4.38 17.25 -5.90
N VAL A 171 -3.48 17.39 -4.94
CA VAL A 171 -3.75 17.99 -3.62
C VAL A 171 -4.16 19.46 -3.74
N GLN A 172 -3.54 20.24 -4.64
CA GLN A 172 -3.92 21.63 -4.88
C GLN A 172 -5.34 21.77 -5.46
N LEU A 173 -5.74 20.83 -6.32
CA LEU A 173 -7.07 20.82 -6.94
C LEU A 173 -8.14 20.41 -5.93
N ASN A 174 -7.85 19.40 -5.10
CA ASN A 174 -8.72 18.98 -4.01
C ASN A 174 -7.91 18.66 -2.76
N SER A 175 -7.88 19.61 -1.82
CA SER A 175 -7.16 19.46 -0.55
C SER A 175 -7.74 18.40 0.37
N ARG A 176 -9.01 18.00 0.16
CA ARG A 176 -9.72 16.95 0.92
C ARG A 176 -9.61 15.58 0.26
N PHE A 177 -8.71 15.39 -0.71
CA PHE A 177 -8.51 14.09 -1.34
C PHE A 177 -7.43 13.30 -0.61
N ALA A 178 -7.85 12.49 0.38
CA ALA A 178 -6.93 11.75 1.26
C ALA A 178 -5.92 10.89 0.49
N TYR A 179 -6.38 10.20 -0.55
CA TYR A 179 -5.53 9.30 -1.34
C TYR A 179 -4.34 10.01 -2.01
N ALA A 180 -4.53 11.23 -2.52
CA ALA A 180 -3.42 12.00 -3.10
C ALA A 180 -2.36 12.38 -2.06
N HIS A 181 -2.75 12.67 -0.82
CA HIS A 181 -1.79 12.91 0.26
C HIS A 181 -1.01 11.63 0.61
N THR A 182 -1.65 10.46 0.55
CA THR A 182 -0.99 9.16 0.75
C THR A 182 0.03 8.89 -0.35
N LEU A 183 -0.33 9.12 -1.62
CA LEU A 183 0.59 8.98 -2.74
C LEU A 183 1.78 9.95 -2.66
N CYS A 184 1.56 11.22 -2.26
CA CYS A 184 2.65 12.14 -1.92
C CYS A 184 3.57 11.54 -0.85
N GLY A 185 3.01 10.94 0.20
CA GLY A 185 3.75 10.30 1.27
C GLY A 185 4.65 9.17 0.76
N HIS A 186 4.15 8.33 -0.15
CA HIS A 186 4.94 7.27 -0.77
C HIS A 186 6.11 7.82 -1.59
N GLU A 187 5.89 8.86 -2.41
CA GLU A 187 6.97 9.48 -3.20
C GLU A 187 8.01 10.20 -2.33
N TYR A 188 7.58 10.88 -1.26
CA TYR A 188 8.53 11.48 -0.32
C TYR A 188 9.42 10.43 0.34
N VAL A 189 8.86 9.28 0.72
CA VAL A 189 9.63 8.16 1.26
C VAL A 189 10.59 7.58 0.23
N ALA A 190 10.18 7.47 -1.04
CA ALA A 190 11.06 7.03 -2.13
C ALA A 190 12.22 8.01 -2.38
N LEU A 191 12.00 9.31 -2.15
CA LEU A 191 13.03 10.36 -2.17
C LEU A 191 13.83 10.48 -0.85
N GLU A 192 13.61 9.59 0.11
CA GLU A 192 14.22 9.61 1.46
C GLU A 192 13.90 10.86 2.30
N ASP A 193 12.90 11.65 1.91
CA ASP A 193 12.39 12.79 2.66
C ASP A 193 11.32 12.33 3.65
N PHE A 194 11.77 11.67 4.72
CA PHE A 194 10.87 11.08 5.71
C PHE A 194 10.03 12.13 6.46
N GLU A 195 10.54 13.35 6.65
CA GLU A 195 9.82 14.38 7.41
C GLU A 195 8.57 14.86 6.65
N ASN A 196 8.70 15.12 5.35
CA ASN A 196 7.56 15.50 4.52
C ASN A 196 6.66 14.29 4.20
N GLY A 197 7.22 13.08 4.18
CA GLY A 197 6.46 11.83 4.15
C GLY A 197 5.48 11.72 5.32
N ILE A 198 5.96 11.87 6.56
CA ILE A 198 5.12 11.86 7.77
C ILE A 198 4.02 12.93 7.69
N LYS A 199 4.38 14.18 7.32
CA LYS A 199 3.41 15.29 7.21
C LYS A 199 2.31 14.97 6.19
N SER A 200 2.64 14.29 5.10
CA SER A 200 1.70 13.90 4.05
C SER A 200 0.73 12.82 4.54
N TYR A 201 1.22 11.76 5.18
CA TYR A 201 0.35 10.72 5.76
C TYR A 201 -0.55 11.28 6.88
N LEU A 202 -0.02 12.11 7.77
CA LEU A 202 -0.83 12.77 8.80
C LEU A 202 -1.89 13.70 8.19
N SER A 203 -1.59 14.35 7.05
CA SER A 203 -2.57 15.15 6.33
C SER A 203 -3.69 14.30 5.74
N ALA A 204 -3.38 13.14 5.18
CA ALA A 204 -4.38 12.18 4.74
C ALA A 204 -5.26 11.71 5.91
N LEU A 205 -4.67 11.40 7.07
CA LEU A 205 -5.40 10.95 8.27
C LEU A 205 -6.29 12.03 8.90
N ARG A 206 -5.91 13.31 8.79
CA ARG A 206 -6.77 14.43 9.20
C ARG A 206 -8.02 14.56 8.32
N ILE A 207 -7.94 14.12 7.07
CA ILE A 207 -9.05 14.14 6.12
C ILE A 207 -9.93 12.91 6.30
N ASP A 208 -9.31 11.73 6.35
CA ASP A 208 -9.97 10.46 6.57
C ASP A 208 -9.18 9.62 7.59
N ALA A 209 -9.68 9.58 8.82
CA ALA A 209 -9.07 8.83 9.91
C ALA A 209 -9.13 7.30 9.69
N ARG A 210 -10.03 6.82 8.80
CA ARG A 210 -10.16 5.41 8.42
C ARG A 210 -9.36 5.07 7.17
N HIS A 211 -8.50 5.95 6.68
CA HIS A 211 -7.64 5.65 5.54
C HIS A 211 -6.44 4.77 5.94
N TYR A 212 -6.64 3.45 5.90
CA TYR A 212 -5.66 2.48 6.39
C TYR A 212 -4.30 2.56 5.66
N ASN A 213 -4.26 2.93 4.37
CA ASN A 213 -3.01 3.06 3.62
C ASN A 213 -2.06 4.10 4.22
N SER A 214 -2.59 5.17 4.82
CA SER A 214 -1.76 6.16 5.52
C SER A 214 -1.25 5.68 6.87
N TRP A 215 -2.06 4.91 7.61
CA TRP A 215 -1.59 4.25 8.84
C TRP A 215 -0.49 3.24 8.53
N TYR A 216 -0.68 2.44 7.48
CA TYR A 216 0.32 1.51 6.96
C TYR A 216 1.61 2.24 6.53
N GLY A 217 1.48 3.34 5.76
CA GLY A 217 2.62 4.15 5.32
C GLY A 217 3.42 4.74 6.48
N LEU A 218 2.76 5.21 7.55
CA LEU A 218 3.44 5.66 8.77
C LEU A 218 4.12 4.49 9.50
N GLY A 219 3.44 3.34 9.62
CA GLY A 219 4.01 2.13 10.24
C GLY A 219 5.30 1.70 9.54
N MET A 220 5.30 1.68 8.20
CA MET A 220 6.47 1.38 7.37
C MET A 220 7.60 2.40 7.55
N LEU A 221 7.26 3.69 7.58
CA LEU A 221 8.25 4.75 7.77
C LEU A 221 8.93 4.65 9.14
N TYR A 222 8.16 4.41 10.21
CA TYR A 222 8.72 4.19 11.54
C TYR A 222 9.48 2.87 11.66
N LEU A 223 9.05 1.82 10.94
CA LEU A 223 9.79 0.55 10.85
C LEU A 223 11.18 0.77 10.25
N ARG A 224 11.26 1.55 9.16
CA ARG A 224 12.53 1.90 8.50
C ARG A 224 13.43 2.80 9.35
N GLN A 225 12.85 3.57 10.27
CA GLN A 225 13.59 4.35 11.28
C GLN A 225 13.92 3.54 12.55
N GLU A 226 13.65 2.22 12.57
CA GLU A 226 13.84 1.33 13.72
C GLU A 226 13.06 1.75 14.98
N LYS A 227 12.03 2.58 14.81
CA LYS A 227 11.13 3.02 15.89
C LYS A 227 9.99 2.02 16.03
N PHE A 228 10.32 0.82 16.47
CA PHE A 228 9.42 -0.34 16.45
C PHE A 228 8.13 -0.15 17.28
N GLU A 229 8.20 0.56 18.42
CA GLU A 229 7.01 0.85 19.24
C GLU A 229 5.97 1.71 18.50
N PHE A 230 6.44 2.75 17.81
CA PHE A 230 5.56 3.57 16.97
C PHE A 230 5.07 2.78 15.77
N SER A 231 5.92 1.96 15.16
CA SER A 231 5.53 1.10 14.04
C SER A 231 4.40 0.13 14.42
N GLU A 232 4.52 -0.57 15.56
CA GLU A 232 3.48 -1.46 16.11
C GLU A 232 2.15 -0.71 16.26
N LEU A 233 2.16 0.48 16.88
CA LEU A 233 0.95 1.27 17.10
C LEU A 233 0.24 1.60 15.78
N HIS A 234 0.97 2.09 14.79
CA HIS A 234 0.39 2.49 13.51
C HIS A 234 -0.11 1.28 12.69
N PHE A 235 0.62 0.16 12.71
CA PHE A 235 0.15 -1.08 12.09
C PHE A 235 -1.07 -1.66 12.79
N ARG A 236 -1.17 -1.60 14.13
CA ARG A 236 -2.37 -2.00 14.86
C ARG A 236 -3.58 -1.15 14.46
N MET A 237 -3.41 0.16 14.28
CA MET A 237 -4.48 1.04 13.76
C MET A 237 -4.90 0.66 12.34
N ALA A 238 -3.93 0.39 11.44
CA ALA A 238 -4.22 -0.07 10.09
C ALA A 238 -4.98 -1.42 10.09
N PHE A 239 -4.56 -2.34 10.96
CA PHE A 239 -5.15 -3.66 11.12
C PHE A 239 -6.59 -3.61 11.67
N GLN A 240 -6.90 -2.72 12.61
CA GLN A 240 -8.26 -2.52 13.10
C GLN A 240 -9.23 -2.06 11.99
N ILE A 241 -8.72 -1.32 10.99
CA ILE A 241 -9.52 -0.82 9.88
C ILE A 241 -9.67 -1.89 8.78
N ASN A 242 -8.57 -2.55 8.39
CA ASN A 242 -8.56 -3.63 7.41
C ASN A 242 -7.99 -4.91 8.05
N PRO A 243 -8.84 -5.71 8.73
CA PRO A 243 -8.41 -6.90 9.46
C PRO A 243 -8.17 -8.11 8.55
N HIS A 244 -8.39 -8.01 7.24
CA HIS A 244 -8.21 -9.11 6.29
C HIS A 244 -6.95 -8.98 5.44
N SER A 245 -6.24 -7.85 5.53
CA SER A 245 -5.01 -7.64 4.77
C SER A 245 -3.87 -8.49 5.32
N SER A 246 -3.47 -9.51 4.56
CA SER A 246 -2.30 -10.34 4.83
C SER A 246 -1.02 -9.50 4.97
N VAL A 247 -0.87 -8.48 4.12
CA VAL A 247 0.30 -7.57 4.13
C VAL A 247 0.41 -6.81 5.46
N ILE A 248 -0.69 -6.19 5.92
CA ILE A 248 -0.68 -5.44 7.19
C ILE A 248 -0.36 -6.36 8.37
N MET A 249 -0.93 -7.57 8.39
CA MET A 249 -0.64 -8.56 9.43
C MET A 249 0.83 -8.97 9.44
N SER A 250 1.44 -9.21 8.28
CA SER A 250 2.86 -9.54 8.19
C SER A 250 3.74 -8.43 8.77
N TYR A 251 3.53 -7.18 8.34
CA TYR A 251 4.34 -6.07 8.84
C TYR A 251 4.10 -5.76 10.33
N LEU A 252 2.87 -5.97 10.83
CA LEU A 252 2.61 -5.94 12.26
C LEU A 252 3.40 -7.02 13.00
N GLY A 253 3.42 -8.25 12.49
CA GLY A 253 4.20 -9.34 13.07
C GLY A 253 5.71 -9.07 13.02
N THR A 254 6.24 -8.49 11.93
CA THR A 254 7.65 -8.05 11.84
C THR A 254 7.97 -7.00 12.91
N ALA A 255 7.09 -6.01 13.12
CA ALA A 255 7.27 -5.01 14.17
C ALA A 255 7.22 -5.62 15.58
N LEU A 256 6.31 -6.57 15.83
CA LEU A 256 6.22 -7.30 17.10
C LEU A 256 7.47 -8.15 17.37
N HIS A 257 7.98 -8.83 16.34
CA HIS A 257 9.22 -9.60 16.42
C HIS A 257 10.42 -8.70 16.77
N ALA A 258 10.54 -7.53 16.14
CA ALA A 258 11.59 -6.56 16.47
C ALA A 258 11.50 -6.08 17.94
N LEU A 259 10.30 -6.04 18.51
CA LEU A 259 10.05 -5.76 19.94
C LEU A 259 10.21 -6.98 20.86
N LYS A 260 10.69 -8.12 20.33
CA LYS A 260 10.86 -9.40 21.04
C LYS A 260 9.55 -10.04 21.52
N LYS A 261 8.39 -9.60 21.00
CA LYS A 261 7.08 -10.22 21.25
C LYS A 261 6.85 -11.35 20.24
N ASN A 262 7.70 -12.38 20.31
CA ASN A 262 7.82 -13.39 19.27
C ASN A 262 6.58 -14.31 19.17
N GLU A 263 5.93 -14.62 20.28
CA GLU A 263 4.69 -15.41 20.31
C GLU A 263 3.57 -14.70 19.53
N GLU A 264 3.30 -13.42 19.87
CA GLU A 264 2.31 -12.60 19.15
C GLU A 264 2.67 -12.45 17.66
N ALA A 265 3.97 -12.33 17.34
CA ALA A 265 4.43 -12.23 15.96
C ALA A 265 4.11 -13.50 15.14
N LEU A 266 4.38 -14.69 15.68
CA LEU A 266 4.08 -15.96 15.03
C LEU A 266 2.57 -16.14 14.85
N GLU A 267 1.75 -15.82 15.85
CA GLU A 267 0.29 -15.84 15.74
C GLU A 267 -0.21 -14.92 14.61
N MET A 268 0.34 -13.70 14.50
CA MET A 268 -0.03 -12.78 13.42
C MET A 268 0.38 -13.32 12.04
N MET A 269 1.55 -13.96 11.93
CA MET A 269 1.99 -14.59 10.69
C MET A 269 1.06 -15.74 10.27
N GLU A 270 0.64 -16.59 11.20
CA GLU A 270 -0.30 -17.67 10.90
C GLU A 270 -1.66 -17.15 10.41
N ARG A 271 -2.17 -16.09 11.04
CA ARG A 271 -3.38 -15.40 10.58
C ARG A 271 -3.19 -14.81 9.18
N ALA A 272 -2.03 -14.25 8.88
CA ALA A 272 -1.71 -13.68 7.57
C ALA A 272 -1.66 -14.75 6.46
N ILE A 273 -1.13 -15.94 6.77
CA ILE A 273 -1.10 -17.11 5.85
C ILE A 273 -2.53 -17.61 5.58
N LEU A 274 -3.37 -17.67 6.62
CA LEU A 274 -4.77 -18.09 6.47
C LEU A 274 -5.60 -17.08 5.68
N ALA A 275 -5.32 -15.78 5.82
CA ALA A 275 -6.02 -14.71 5.12
C ALA A 275 -5.71 -14.70 3.61
N ASP A 276 -4.44 -14.85 3.23
CA ASP A 276 -4.05 -14.98 1.84
C ASP A 276 -2.97 -16.06 1.64
N LYS A 277 -3.42 -17.23 1.20
CA LYS A 277 -2.55 -18.36 0.88
C LYS A 277 -1.68 -18.11 -0.36
N LYS A 278 -1.99 -17.10 -1.18
CA LYS A 278 -1.21 -16.76 -2.37
C LYS A 278 -0.03 -15.84 -2.04
N ASN A 279 0.00 -15.25 -0.85
CA ASN A 279 1.07 -14.35 -0.47
C ASN A 279 2.26 -15.13 0.13
N PRO A 280 3.46 -15.07 -0.47
CA PRO A 280 4.64 -15.74 0.10
C PRO A 280 5.27 -14.94 1.25
N LEU A 281 4.98 -13.64 1.36
CA LEU A 281 5.61 -12.75 2.35
C LEU A 281 5.43 -13.24 3.81
N PRO A 282 4.23 -13.64 4.27
CA PRO A 282 4.05 -14.12 5.63
C PRO A 282 4.80 -15.41 5.93
N LEU A 283 4.86 -16.35 4.96
CA LEU A 283 5.61 -17.61 5.11
C LEU A 283 7.11 -17.33 5.26
N TYR A 284 7.65 -16.46 4.42
CA TYR A 284 9.06 -16.04 4.48
C TYR A 284 9.39 -15.34 5.81
N GLN A 285 8.54 -14.40 6.23
CA GLN A 285 8.72 -13.70 7.50
C GLN A 285 8.59 -14.66 8.71
N LYS A 286 7.64 -15.61 8.68
CA LYS A 286 7.52 -16.66 9.71
C LYS A 286 8.79 -17.49 9.81
N ALA A 287 9.34 -17.95 8.68
CA ALA A 287 10.59 -18.71 8.66
C ALA A 287 11.75 -17.91 9.26
N ASN A 288 11.88 -16.62 8.92
CA ASN A 288 12.92 -15.76 9.48
C ASN A 288 12.80 -15.61 11.00
N ILE A 289 11.57 -15.48 11.51
CA ILE A 289 11.31 -15.43 12.95
C ILE A 289 11.72 -16.76 13.61
N LEU A 290 11.33 -17.91 13.04
CA LEU A 290 11.68 -19.23 13.59
C LEU A 290 13.20 -19.48 13.60
N VAL A 291 13.91 -19.05 12.55
CA VAL A 291 15.38 -19.10 12.49
C VAL A 291 16.00 -18.24 13.59
N SER A 292 15.47 -17.04 13.82
CA SER A 292 15.97 -16.15 14.90
C SER A 292 15.74 -16.72 16.30
N LEU A 293 14.75 -17.61 16.45
CA LEU A 293 14.41 -18.34 17.68
C LEU A 293 15.17 -19.67 17.81
N GLU A 294 16.10 -19.98 16.89
CA GLU A 294 16.84 -21.25 16.84
C GLU A 294 15.94 -22.50 16.67
N SER A 295 14.69 -22.32 16.25
CA SER A 295 13.72 -23.41 16.01
C SER A 295 13.86 -23.92 14.58
N PHE A 296 15.00 -24.55 14.29
CA PHE A 296 15.40 -24.91 12.93
C PHE A 296 14.51 -25.97 12.26
N ASP A 297 13.96 -26.91 13.04
CA ASP A 297 13.10 -27.97 12.50
C ASP A 297 11.80 -27.38 11.93
N GLU A 298 11.12 -26.54 12.70
CA GLU A 298 9.90 -25.84 12.25
C GLU A 298 10.20 -24.84 11.12
N ALA A 299 11.34 -24.16 11.18
CA ALA A 299 11.76 -23.25 10.12
C ALA A 299 11.97 -23.99 8.79
N LEU A 300 12.53 -25.20 8.83
CA LEU A 300 12.75 -26.02 7.65
C LEU A 300 11.42 -26.41 7.00
N GLU A 301 10.42 -26.84 7.78
CA GLU A 301 9.09 -27.19 7.27
C GLU A 301 8.43 -26.00 6.54
N VAL A 302 8.48 -24.80 7.15
CA VAL A 302 7.91 -23.59 6.53
C VAL A 302 8.66 -23.18 5.26
N LEU A 303 9.99 -23.35 5.22
CA LEU A 303 10.80 -23.05 4.04
C LEU A 303 10.56 -24.07 2.91
N GLU A 304 10.29 -25.33 3.23
CA GLU A 304 9.90 -26.35 2.26
C GLU A 304 8.54 -26.01 1.64
N GLU A 305 7.56 -25.61 2.45
CA GLU A 305 6.25 -25.12 1.96
C GLU A 305 6.42 -23.90 1.03
N LEU A 306 7.26 -22.93 1.44
CA LEU A 306 7.57 -21.75 0.62
C LEU A 306 8.23 -22.14 -0.71
N LYS A 307 9.13 -23.13 -0.70
CA LYS A 307 9.82 -23.61 -1.91
C LYS A 307 8.83 -24.27 -2.87
N GLU A 308 7.94 -25.13 -2.38
CA GLU A 308 6.88 -25.72 -3.21
C GLU A 308 6.01 -24.63 -3.84
N TYR A 309 5.64 -23.62 -3.05
CA TYR A 309 4.87 -22.48 -3.53
C TYR A 309 5.60 -21.70 -4.64
N ALA A 310 6.89 -21.38 -4.45
CA ALA A 310 7.70 -20.65 -5.41
C ALA A 310 7.92 -21.45 -6.72
N LEU A 311 8.16 -22.76 -6.62
CA LEU A 311 8.34 -23.65 -7.77
C LEU A 311 7.06 -23.75 -8.62
N VAL A 312 5.90 -23.89 -7.97
CA VAL A 312 4.61 -23.91 -8.66
C VAL A 312 4.40 -22.60 -9.43
N LYS A 313 4.70 -21.45 -8.81
CA LYS A 313 4.55 -20.14 -9.46
C LYS A 313 5.52 -19.94 -10.64
N ALA A 314 6.75 -20.45 -10.54
CA ALA A 314 7.73 -20.42 -11.62
C ALA A 314 7.31 -21.28 -12.82
N VAL A 315 6.64 -22.43 -12.58
CA VAL A 315 6.12 -23.31 -13.65
C VAL A 315 4.92 -22.68 -14.37
N TYR A 316 4.06 -21.94 -13.67
CA TYR A 316 2.91 -21.24 -14.29
C TYR A 316 3.28 -19.93 -15.00
N MET A 317 4.51 -19.44 -14.86
CA MET A 317 5.02 -18.25 -15.56
C MET A 317 5.87 -18.58 -16.82
N LEU A 318 6.00 -19.86 -17.18
CA LEU A 318 6.64 -20.35 -18.41
C LEU A 318 5.59 -20.72 -19.47
#